data_AF-A0A2D6QAL0-F1
#
_entry.id   AF-A0A2D6QAL0-F1
#
_cell.length_a   1.000
_cell.length_b   1.000
_cell.length_c   1.000
_cell.angle_alpha   90.00
_cell.angle_beta   90.00
_cell.angle_gamma   90.00
#
_symmetry.space_group_name_H-M   'P 1'
#
loop_
_entity.id
_entity.type
_entity.pdbx_description
1 polymer ?
#
loop_
_entity_poly.entity_id
_entity_poly.type
_entity_poly.pdbx_seq_one_letter_code
_entity_poly.pdbx_strand_id
1 'polypeptide(L)'
;MKPIRRRLFLTSTLTLGLLWGLGHPAAAQVRSEPLELTARDRIVLLGDSITHGGHYVASFQNALWCLMPEKNLSFFNAGVSGDVAANALERLDAEVIAQRPNVVTILLGMNDAGYQAFNEELLANYRRDMTAIVKRLRAETEAKLVLLSPTYFDQQQVPDGGADHLDYNGTLVRYGEVCLQLAKEYRCHFVDLNTPLRQATARLRRQDEKATLVPDAVHPAEAGGMVMAHAMLTSLLDTPLRRPLKLQASGKSASSGQGTFKLRAISPAWDTETCSVIAADLDWADRWNPYYLQTSFLGRGPWKVWLGDAEPVVVEEPHESKFILPASLVERATQVQALVDRRRRMVWTDIRDEVWKIKGDGTPASRKERYAKIHPQNLKLAWVKIVALNHEISTLLAQPLVVPYRVERLDD
;
A
#
# COMPACT_ATOMS: atom_id res chain seq x y z
N MET A 1 -64.85 32.03 53.41
CA MET A 1 -63.53 32.53 53.87
C MET A 1 -62.57 32.58 52.69
N LYS A 2 -61.87 33.71 52.49
CA LYS A 2 -60.74 33.89 51.55
C LYS A 2 -59.50 33.06 52.00
N PRO A 3 -58.33 33.19 51.34
CA PRO A 3 -57.83 32.57 50.10
C PRO A 3 -56.62 31.63 50.41
N ILE A 4 -55.86 31.12 49.44
CA ILE A 4 -54.36 31.04 49.48
C ILE A 4 -53.80 30.49 48.15
N ARG A 5 -52.65 31.07 47.80
CA ARG A 5 -51.85 30.96 46.57
C ARG A 5 -50.76 29.88 46.66
N ARG A 6 -50.35 29.40 45.45
CA ARG A 6 -48.98 29.18 44.92
C ARG A 6 -48.21 27.85 45.18
N ARG A 7 -47.83 27.29 44.02
CA ARG A 7 -46.47 26.91 43.52
C ARG A 7 -46.08 25.42 43.46
N LEU A 8 -45.79 25.03 42.21
CA LEU A 8 -44.86 24.04 41.64
C LEU A 8 -44.36 22.90 42.53
N PHE A 9 -44.60 21.67 42.06
CA PHE A 9 -43.66 20.56 42.21
C PHE A 9 -43.28 20.01 40.83
N LEU A 10 -41.98 19.95 40.60
CA LEU A 10 -41.31 19.39 39.43
C LEU A 10 -41.41 17.85 39.51
N THR A 11 -42.04 17.20 38.54
CA THR A 11 -42.00 15.74 38.40
C THR A 11 -41.03 15.37 37.29
N SER A 12 -39.83 14.96 37.66
CA SER A 12 -38.86 14.30 36.79
C SER A 12 -39.19 12.82 36.69
N THR A 13 -39.83 12.41 35.59
CA THR A 13 -39.94 11.01 35.19
C THR A 13 -38.74 10.65 34.31
N LEU A 14 -37.85 9.80 34.84
CA LEU A 14 -36.83 9.10 34.06
C LEU A 14 -37.51 8.12 33.10
N THR A 15 -37.42 8.37 31.80
CA THR A 15 -37.62 7.36 30.76
C THR A 15 -36.26 6.86 30.29
N LEU A 16 -35.95 5.63 30.68
CA LEU A 16 -34.80 4.86 30.19
C LEU A 16 -35.13 4.39 28.76
N GLY A 17 -34.67 5.14 27.76
CA GLY A 17 -34.78 4.76 26.36
C GLY A 17 -33.73 3.71 25.99
N LEU A 18 -34.17 2.46 25.81
CA LEU A 18 -33.42 1.44 25.08
C LEU A 18 -33.26 1.89 23.62
N LEU A 19 -32.02 2.12 23.18
CA LEU A 19 -31.68 2.21 21.77
C LEU A 19 -31.01 0.91 21.34
N TRP A 20 -31.78 0.09 20.62
CA TRP A 20 -31.27 -0.95 19.74
C TRP A 20 -30.52 -0.27 18.59
N GLY A 21 -29.20 -0.32 18.65
CA GLY A 21 -28.30 -0.06 17.53
C GLY A 21 -27.25 -1.16 17.49
N LEU A 22 -27.55 -2.27 16.82
CA LEU A 22 -26.55 -3.27 16.43
C LEU A 22 -25.71 -2.71 15.28
N GLY A 23 -24.93 -1.66 15.56
CA GLY A 23 -23.78 -1.31 14.75
C GLY A 23 -22.62 -2.18 15.20
N HIS A 24 -22.08 -3.02 14.31
CA HIS A 24 -20.76 -3.59 14.55
C HIS A 24 -19.79 -2.42 14.77
N PRO A 25 -19.04 -2.37 15.89
CA PRO A 25 -17.98 -1.39 16.00
C PRO A 25 -16.98 -1.68 14.88
N ALA A 26 -16.86 -0.75 13.93
CA ALA A 26 -15.67 -0.70 13.09
C ALA A 26 -14.48 -0.73 14.05
N ALA A 27 -13.62 -1.74 13.93
CA ALA A 27 -12.48 -1.89 14.81
C ALA A 27 -11.71 -0.56 14.83
N ALA A 28 -11.77 0.15 15.96
CA ALA A 28 -11.08 1.42 16.11
C ALA A 28 -9.60 1.15 15.87
N GLN A 29 -9.09 1.67 14.75
CA GLN A 29 -7.69 1.58 14.38
C GLN A 29 -6.91 2.17 15.55
N VAL A 30 -6.03 1.37 16.17
CA VAL A 30 -5.12 1.91 17.17
C VAL A 30 -4.24 2.89 16.45
N ARG A 31 -4.42 4.19 16.72
CA ARG A 31 -3.53 5.22 16.20
C ARG A 31 -2.19 5.08 16.92
N SER A 32 -1.31 4.26 16.34
CA SER A 32 0.12 4.45 16.54
C SER A 32 0.49 5.85 16.05
N GLU A 33 1.49 6.47 16.66
CA GLU A 33 2.11 7.66 16.07
C GLU A 33 2.46 7.40 14.59
N PRO A 34 2.49 8.43 13.74
CA PRO A 34 2.93 8.27 12.35
C PRO A 34 4.32 7.62 12.28
N LEU A 35 4.52 6.74 11.31
CA LEU A 35 5.81 6.14 11.02
C LEU A 35 6.76 7.22 10.50
N GLU A 36 7.67 7.68 11.36
CA GLU A 36 8.71 8.60 10.91
C GLU A 36 9.78 7.86 10.12
N LEU A 37 9.98 8.26 8.86
CA LEU A 37 11.06 7.79 8.01
C LEU A 37 12.20 8.82 7.96
N THR A 38 13.43 8.36 8.09
CA THR A 38 14.64 9.18 8.06
C THR A 38 15.47 8.94 6.79
N ALA A 39 16.53 9.74 6.61
CA ALA A 39 17.38 9.62 5.43
C ALA A 39 18.13 8.27 5.44
N ARG A 40 18.06 7.57 4.31
CA ARG A 40 18.69 6.27 4.04
C ARG A 40 18.16 5.12 4.88
N ASP A 41 16.92 5.25 5.39
CA ASP A 41 16.25 4.14 6.04
C ASP A 41 16.18 2.92 5.11
N ARG A 42 16.50 1.76 5.69
CA ARG A 42 16.36 0.44 5.08
C ARG A 42 15.05 -0.20 5.51
N ILE A 43 14.17 -0.44 4.56
CA ILE A 43 12.83 -0.99 4.77
C ILE A 43 12.83 -2.43 4.26
N VAL A 44 12.67 -3.39 5.16
CA VAL A 44 12.55 -4.82 4.81
C VAL A 44 11.09 -5.24 4.87
N LEU A 45 10.60 -5.86 3.80
CA LEU A 45 9.24 -6.37 3.69
C LEU A 45 9.25 -7.89 3.83
N LEU A 46 9.03 -8.37 5.05
CA LEU A 46 8.95 -9.79 5.38
C LEU A 46 7.55 -10.31 5.06
N GLY A 47 7.46 -11.42 4.33
CA GLY A 47 6.18 -12.09 4.15
C GLY A 47 6.19 -13.36 3.34
N ASP A 48 5.02 -13.72 2.84
CA ASP A 48 4.74 -14.93 2.06
C ASP A 48 4.75 -14.68 0.53
N SER A 49 3.94 -15.43 -0.23
CA SER A 49 3.78 -15.32 -1.68
C SER A 49 3.26 -13.97 -2.14
N ILE A 50 2.42 -13.30 -1.35
CA ILE A 50 1.88 -11.97 -1.70
C ILE A 50 3.00 -10.93 -1.68
N THR A 51 3.87 -11.04 -0.67
CA THR A 51 5.09 -10.21 -0.57
C THR A 51 6.08 -10.59 -1.66
N HIS A 52 6.27 -11.89 -1.90
CA HIS A 52 7.16 -12.41 -2.94
C HIS A 52 6.77 -11.88 -4.34
N GLY A 53 5.48 -11.91 -4.68
CA GLY A 53 4.96 -11.42 -5.97
C GLY A 53 5.16 -9.92 -6.20
N GLY A 54 5.25 -9.14 -5.11
CA GLY A 54 5.83 -7.80 -5.11
C GLY A 54 4.95 -6.67 -5.64
N HIS A 55 3.67 -6.91 -5.96
CA HIS A 55 2.77 -5.88 -6.51
C HIS A 55 2.55 -4.70 -5.54
N TYR A 56 2.18 -4.98 -4.29
CA TYR A 56 2.04 -3.92 -3.28
C TYR A 56 3.39 -3.32 -2.87
N VAL A 57 4.45 -4.15 -2.84
CA VAL A 57 5.81 -3.71 -2.51
C VAL A 57 6.26 -2.63 -3.50
N ALA A 58 6.08 -2.88 -4.80
CA ALA A 58 6.37 -1.91 -5.85
C ALA A 58 5.57 -0.63 -5.68
N SER A 59 4.25 -0.74 -5.51
CA SER A 59 3.35 0.41 -5.36
C SER A 59 3.71 1.28 -4.15
N PHE A 60 3.94 0.66 -3.00
CA PHE A 60 4.29 1.34 -1.74
C PHE A 60 5.63 2.07 -1.84
N GLN A 61 6.64 1.37 -2.36
CA GLN A 61 7.98 1.90 -2.50
C GLN A 61 8.07 3.06 -3.50
N ASN A 62 7.46 2.90 -4.68
CA ASN A 62 7.49 3.95 -5.69
C ASN A 62 6.79 5.20 -5.18
N ALA A 63 5.66 5.04 -4.48
CA ALA A 63 4.98 6.16 -3.83
C ALA A 63 5.89 6.88 -2.83
N LEU A 64 6.62 6.16 -1.97
CA LEU A 64 7.55 6.77 -1.02
C LEU A 64 8.71 7.52 -1.71
N TRP A 65 9.25 7.00 -2.81
CA TRP A 65 10.27 7.70 -3.59
C TRP A 65 9.75 8.95 -4.30
N CYS A 66 8.50 8.94 -4.77
CA CYS A 66 7.85 10.13 -5.31
C CYS A 66 7.59 11.19 -4.21
N LEU A 67 7.14 10.75 -3.03
CA LEU A 67 6.75 11.63 -1.93
C LEU A 67 7.95 12.25 -1.20
N MET A 68 9.01 11.46 -1.01
CA MET A 68 10.18 11.78 -0.18
C MET A 68 11.50 11.41 -0.88
N PRO A 69 11.75 11.89 -2.12
CA PRO A 69 12.93 11.53 -2.90
C PRO A 69 14.25 11.88 -2.17
N GLU A 70 14.26 12.93 -1.37
CA GLU A 70 15.41 13.38 -0.60
C GLU A 70 15.86 12.39 0.48
N LYS A 71 14.96 11.50 0.93
CA LYS A 71 15.30 10.51 1.95
C LYS A 71 16.15 9.38 1.41
N ASN A 72 16.21 9.15 0.09
CA ASN A 72 17.00 8.06 -0.50
C ASN A 72 16.78 6.70 0.19
N LEU A 73 15.50 6.33 0.35
CA LEU A 73 15.07 5.11 1.02
C LEU A 73 15.49 3.86 0.24
N SER A 74 15.86 2.79 0.96
CA SER A 74 16.21 1.49 0.38
C SER A 74 15.21 0.43 0.81
N PHE A 75 14.86 -0.48 -0.11
CA PHE A 75 13.83 -1.48 0.14
C PHE A 75 14.30 -2.89 -0.21
N PHE A 76 13.89 -3.85 0.61
CA PHE A 76 14.25 -5.25 0.48
C PHE A 76 13.01 -6.13 0.64
N ASN A 77 12.65 -6.83 -0.43
CA ASN A 77 11.52 -7.75 -0.41
C ASN A 77 12.01 -9.12 0.09
N ALA A 78 11.64 -9.45 1.32
CA ALA A 78 11.88 -10.73 2.00
C ALA A 78 10.61 -11.61 2.00
N GLY A 79 9.85 -11.59 0.91
CA GLY A 79 8.70 -12.49 0.70
C GLY A 79 9.13 -13.85 0.16
N VAL A 80 8.59 -14.98 0.67
CA VAL A 80 8.78 -16.34 0.10
C VAL A 80 7.42 -16.97 -0.17
N SER A 81 7.24 -17.55 -1.36
CA SER A 81 5.98 -18.23 -1.67
C SER A 81 5.73 -19.43 -0.74
N GLY A 82 4.50 -19.53 -0.23
CA GLY A 82 4.07 -20.63 0.63
C GLY A 82 4.62 -20.59 2.06
N ASP A 83 5.28 -19.50 2.47
CA ASP A 83 5.70 -19.36 3.86
C ASP A 83 4.50 -19.20 4.79
N VAL A 84 4.59 -19.90 5.93
CA VAL A 84 3.88 -19.58 7.17
C VAL A 84 4.83 -18.82 8.12
N ALA A 85 4.33 -18.28 9.22
CA ALA A 85 5.12 -17.54 10.21
C ALA A 85 6.31 -18.34 10.76
N ALA A 86 6.14 -19.65 11.01
CA ALA A 86 7.25 -20.52 11.40
C ALA A 86 8.40 -20.52 10.38
N ASN A 87 8.08 -20.52 9.08
CA ASN A 87 9.08 -20.51 8.02
C ASN A 87 9.80 -19.17 7.91
N ALA A 88 9.06 -18.07 8.03
CA ALA A 88 9.63 -16.72 8.07
C ALA A 88 10.59 -16.55 9.26
N LEU A 89 10.26 -17.14 10.42
CA LEU A 89 11.10 -17.12 11.61
C LEU A 89 12.45 -17.83 11.41
N GLU A 90 12.48 -18.95 10.66
CA GLU A 90 13.70 -19.71 10.37
C GLU A 90 14.74 -18.94 9.55
N ARG A 91 14.30 -17.98 8.73
CA ARG A 91 15.14 -17.21 7.80
C ARG A 91 15.37 -15.76 8.22
N LEU A 92 14.90 -15.39 9.40
CA LEU A 92 14.94 -14.01 9.90
C LEU A 92 16.37 -13.44 9.93
N ASP A 93 17.34 -14.25 10.33
CA ASP A 93 18.75 -13.86 10.41
C ASP A 93 19.31 -13.44 9.05
N ALA A 94 19.14 -14.32 8.06
CA ALA A 94 19.74 -14.15 6.74
C ALA A 94 19.02 -13.09 5.90
N GLU A 95 17.69 -12.99 6.01
CA GLU A 95 16.90 -12.16 5.09
C GLU A 95 16.44 -10.83 5.68
N VAL A 96 16.38 -10.71 7.01
CA VAL A 96 15.89 -9.50 7.67
C VAL A 96 16.98 -8.87 8.53
N ILE A 97 17.47 -9.55 9.56
CA ILE A 97 18.41 -8.98 10.53
C ILE A 97 19.74 -8.61 9.86
N ALA A 98 20.27 -9.46 8.97
CA ALA A 98 21.48 -9.16 8.22
C ALA A 98 21.40 -7.87 7.38
N GLN A 99 20.20 -7.43 7.02
CA GLN A 99 19.96 -6.21 6.25
C GLN A 99 19.97 -4.95 7.12
N ARG A 100 20.12 -5.11 8.45
CA ARG A 100 20.15 -4.04 9.44
C ARG A 100 18.98 -3.06 9.23
N PRO A 101 17.73 -3.53 9.29
CA PRO A 101 16.58 -2.71 8.92
C PRO A 101 16.42 -1.50 9.86
N ASN A 102 15.89 -0.41 9.31
CA ASN A 102 15.31 0.69 10.07
C ASN A 102 13.79 0.51 10.23
N VAL A 103 13.16 -0.18 9.27
CA VAL A 103 11.74 -0.55 9.30
C VAL A 103 11.59 -1.98 8.82
N VAL A 104 10.73 -2.76 9.49
CA VAL A 104 10.31 -4.09 9.01
C VAL A 104 8.79 -4.13 8.92
N THR A 105 8.26 -4.41 7.72
CA THR A 105 6.84 -4.74 7.55
C THR A 105 6.67 -6.26 7.55
N ILE A 106 5.64 -6.78 8.21
CA ILE A 106 5.40 -8.23 8.33
C ILE A 106 4.01 -8.56 7.80
N LEU A 107 3.93 -9.28 6.68
CA LEU A 107 2.69 -9.78 6.07
C LEU A 107 2.73 -11.32 5.96
N LEU A 108 2.07 -11.99 6.89
CA LEU A 108 1.97 -13.44 7.01
C LEU A 108 0.56 -13.80 7.51
N GLY A 109 0.15 -15.05 7.33
CA GLY A 109 -1.16 -15.54 7.79
C GLY A 109 -2.01 -16.16 6.69
N MET A 110 -1.75 -15.83 5.41
CA MET A 110 -2.50 -16.40 4.27
C MET A 110 -2.33 -17.92 4.17
N ASN A 111 -1.13 -18.45 4.46
CA ASN A 111 -0.86 -19.88 4.43
C ASN A 111 -1.02 -20.55 5.81
N ASP A 112 -0.97 -19.77 6.89
CA ASP A 112 -0.89 -20.27 8.26
C ASP A 112 -2.17 -20.96 8.75
N ALA A 113 -3.31 -20.61 8.16
CA ALA A 113 -4.58 -21.30 8.39
C ALA A 113 -4.77 -22.51 7.45
N GLY A 114 -3.81 -22.80 6.59
CA GLY A 114 -3.79 -23.99 5.74
C GLY A 114 -4.95 -24.10 4.76
N TYR A 115 -5.60 -22.99 4.40
CA TYR A 115 -6.81 -22.99 3.55
C TYR A 115 -7.96 -23.83 4.15
N GLN A 116 -8.07 -23.81 5.48
CA GLN A 116 -9.08 -24.54 6.24
C GLN A 116 -10.00 -23.61 7.04
N ALA A 117 -11.10 -24.17 7.56
CA ALA A 117 -12.01 -23.46 8.42
C ALA A 117 -11.29 -23.07 9.71
N PHE A 118 -11.83 -22.07 10.40
CA PHE A 118 -11.23 -21.60 11.63
C PHE A 118 -10.87 -22.74 12.58
N ASN A 119 -9.61 -22.77 13.00
CA ASN A 119 -9.07 -23.75 13.92
C ASN A 119 -8.25 -23.02 14.99
N GLU A 120 -8.60 -23.24 16.26
CA GLU A 120 -7.96 -22.56 17.39
C GLU A 120 -6.48 -22.93 17.57
N GLU A 121 -6.11 -24.17 17.27
CA GLU A 121 -4.73 -24.65 17.36
C GLU A 121 -3.84 -23.99 16.30
N LEU A 122 -4.33 -23.89 15.06
CA LEU A 122 -3.61 -23.18 13.98
C LEU A 122 -3.47 -21.69 14.30
N LEU A 123 -4.51 -21.05 14.85
CA LEU A 123 -4.43 -19.66 15.30
C LEU A 123 -3.39 -19.50 16.44
N ALA A 124 -3.36 -20.44 17.38
CA ALA A 124 -2.40 -20.43 18.49
C ALA A 124 -0.96 -20.59 17.99
N ASN A 125 -0.72 -21.48 17.02
CA ASN A 125 0.58 -21.63 16.35
C ASN A 125 0.99 -20.34 15.64
N TYR A 126 0.09 -19.75 14.85
CA TYR A 126 0.34 -18.47 14.19
C TYR A 126 0.70 -17.37 15.18
N ARG A 127 -0.07 -17.22 16.27
CA ARG A 127 0.23 -16.24 17.33
C ARG A 127 1.61 -16.49 17.94
N ARG A 128 1.93 -17.74 18.29
CA ARG A 128 3.23 -18.10 18.87
C ARG A 128 4.37 -17.66 17.95
N ASP A 129 4.28 -17.98 16.67
CA ASP A 129 5.35 -17.75 15.71
C ASP A 129 5.48 -16.28 15.34
N MET A 130 4.36 -15.56 15.16
CA MET A 130 4.36 -14.10 15.00
C MET A 130 4.92 -13.38 16.23
N THR A 131 4.58 -13.84 17.44
CA THR A 131 5.14 -13.30 18.69
C THR A 131 6.65 -13.51 18.73
N ALA A 132 7.14 -14.68 18.31
CA ALA A 132 8.56 -14.97 18.25
C ALA A 132 9.28 -14.04 17.24
N ILE A 133 8.73 -13.83 16.05
CA ILE A 133 9.27 -12.87 15.06
C ILE A 133 9.37 -11.48 15.67
N VAL A 134 8.29 -10.96 16.27
CA VAL A 134 8.27 -9.63 16.88
C VAL A 134 9.30 -9.51 18.01
N LYS A 135 9.37 -10.49 18.92
CA LYS A 135 10.33 -10.49 20.02
C LYS A 135 11.77 -10.50 19.52
N ARG A 136 12.09 -11.34 18.54
CA ARG A 136 13.43 -11.41 17.96
C ARG A 136 13.82 -10.10 17.29
N LEU A 137 12.96 -9.54 16.43
CA LEU A 137 13.25 -8.27 15.76
C LEU A 137 13.44 -7.12 16.74
N ARG A 138 12.65 -7.07 17.83
CA ARG A 138 12.83 -6.06 18.89
C ARG A 138 14.10 -6.24 19.71
N ALA A 139 14.57 -7.48 19.89
CA ALA A 139 15.76 -7.79 20.68
C ALA A 139 17.05 -7.61 19.87
N GLU A 140 16.99 -7.84 18.56
CA GLU A 140 18.16 -7.95 17.69
C GLU A 140 18.29 -6.77 16.69
N THR A 141 17.30 -5.86 16.65
CA THR A 141 17.31 -4.67 15.79
C THR A 141 16.66 -3.46 16.46
N GLU A 142 17.00 -2.27 15.98
CA GLU A 142 16.33 -1.01 16.36
C GLU A 142 15.19 -0.65 15.38
N ALA A 143 14.72 -1.62 14.58
CA ALA A 143 13.78 -1.34 13.52
C ALA A 143 12.37 -1.03 14.06
N LYS A 144 11.72 -0.05 13.45
CA LYS A 144 10.27 0.18 13.62
C LYS A 144 9.52 -0.97 12.97
N LEU A 145 8.61 -1.61 13.71
CA LEU A 145 7.86 -2.76 13.22
C LEU A 145 6.47 -2.36 12.78
N VAL A 146 6.04 -2.88 11.63
CA VAL A 146 4.71 -2.69 11.06
C VAL A 146 4.08 -4.06 10.81
N LEU A 147 3.07 -4.41 11.60
CA LEU A 147 2.28 -5.62 11.40
C LEU A 147 1.17 -5.35 10.39
N LEU A 148 1.12 -6.14 9.33
CA LEU A 148 0.10 -6.08 8.31
C LEU A 148 -0.90 -7.22 8.56
N SER A 149 -2.20 -6.96 8.50
CA SER A 149 -3.18 -8.05 8.52
C SER A 149 -3.00 -8.93 7.27
N PRO A 150 -3.35 -10.23 7.33
CA PRO A 150 -3.53 -11.02 6.12
C PRO A 150 -4.51 -10.32 5.15
N THR A 151 -4.31 -10.50 3.86
CA THR A 151 -5.14 -9.84 2.82
C THR A 151 -6.51 -10.50 2.68
N TYR A 152 -7.40 -9.85 1.94
CA TYR A 152 -8.70 -10.42 1.58
C TYR A 152 -8.52 -11.69 0.74
N PHE A 153 -9.17 -12.78 1.16
CA PHE A 153 -9.32 -13.98 0.34
C PHE A 153 -10.65 -13.92 -0.40
N ASP A 154 -10.61 -14.02 -1.71
CA ASP A 154 -11.79 -13.83 -2.54
C ASP A 154 -12.47 -15.15 -2.88
N GLN A 155 -13.41 -15.56 -2.02
CA GLN A 155 -14.11 -16.84 -2.13
C GLN A 155 -14.77 -17.08 -3.50
N GLN A 156 -15.21 -16.02 -4.20
CA GLN A 156 -15.85 -16.13 -5.51
C GLN A 156 -14.87 -16.50 -6.64
N GLN A 157 -13.56 -16.51 -6.38
CA GLN A 157 -12.52 -16.86 -7.35
C GLN A 157 -11.96 -18.27 -7.12
N VAL A 158 -12.45 -18.99 -6.11
CA VAL A 158 -12.10 -20.40 -5.92
C VAL A 158 -12.79 -21.21 -7.02
N PRO A 159 -12.06 -22.05 -7.79
CA PRO A 159 -12.67 -22.91 -8.79
C PRO A 159 -13.74 -23.83 -8.19
N ASP A 160 -14.81 -24.09 -8.95
CA ASP A 160 -15.94 -24.94 -8.53
C ASP A 160 -15.44 -26.27 -7.92
N GLY A 161 -15.91 -26.57 -6.69
CA GLY A 161 -15.58 -27.79 -5.94
C GLY A 161 -14.42 -27.68 -4.94
N GLY A 162 -13.77 -26.52 -4.81
CA GLY A 162 -12.62 -26.34 -3.91
C GLY A 162 -12.96 -25.93 -2.48
N ALA A 163 -14.02 -25.14 -2.26
CA ALA A 163 -14.26 -24.55 -0.93
C ALA A 163 -15.63 -23.87 -0.76
N ASP A 164 -16.71 -24.26 -1.45
CA ASP A 164 -18.01 -23.53 -1.46
C ASP A 164 -18.66 -23.31 -0.08
N HIS A 165 -18.11 -23.89 0.99
CA HIS A 165 -18.57 -23.75 2.38
C HIS A 165 -17.51 -23.17 3.34
N LEU A 166 -16.34 -22.78 2.84
CA LEU A 166 -15.24 -22.27 3.66
C LEU A 166 -15.32 -20.75 3.81
N ASP A 167 -15.58 -20.25 5.01
CA ASP A 167 -15.35 -18.83 5.31
C ASP A 167 -13.86 -18.58 5.60
N TYR A 168 -13.01 -18.74 4.58
CA TYR A 168 -11.57 -18.57 4.77
C TYR A 168 -11.20 -17.12 5.08
N ASN A 169 -11.89 -16.16 4.45
CA ASN A 169 -11.67 -14.76 4.76
C ASN A 169 -12.02 -14.42 6.22
N GLY A 170 -13.10 -15.01 6.77
CA GLY A 170 -13.42 -14.89 8.19
C GLY A 170 -12.32 -15.45 9.11
N THR A 171 -11.67 -16.56 8.72
CA THR A 171 -10.46 -17.06 9.40
C THR A 171 -9.33 -16.02 9.32
N LEU A 172 -9.05 -15.46 8.15
CA LEU A 172 -7.99 -14.45 7.97
C LEU A 172 -8.23 -13.16 8.75
N VAL A 173 -9.50 -12.75 8.93
CA VAL A 173 -9.86 -11.61 9.80
C VAL A 173 -9.43 -11.89 11.25
N ARG A 174 -9.65 -13.10 11.77
CA ARG A 174 -9.20 -13.49 13.12
C ARG A 174 -7.68 -13.53 13.25
N TYR A 175 -6.97 -13.92 12.18
CA TYR A 175 -5.51 -13.82 12.14
C TYR A 175 -5.06 -12.34 12.11
N GLY A 176 -5.79 -11.47 11.42
CA GLY A 176 -5.58 -10.02 11.47
C GLY A 176 -5.76 -9.43 12.89
N GLU A 177 -6.70 -9.94 13.68
CA GLU A 177 -6.86 -9.55 15.08
C GLU A 177 -5.65 -9.92 15.94
N VAL A 178 -4.99 -11.06 15.67
CA VAL A 178 -3.71 -11.42 16.31
C VAL A 178 -2.66 -10.35 16.01
N CYS A 179 -2.50 -9.95 14.74
CA CYS A 179 -1.58 -8.87 14.36
C CYS A 179 -1.89 -7.56 15.09
N LEU A 180 -3.16 -7.17 15.17
CA LEU A 180 -3.58 -5.96 15.89
C LEU A 180 -3.24 -6.06 17.39
N GLN A 181 -3.50 -7.21 18.02
CA GLN A 181 -3.21 -7.41 19.44
C GLN A 181 -1.70 -7.37 19.72
N LEU A 182 -0.89 -8.04 18.89
CA LEU A 182 0.57 -7.99 19.01
C LEU A 182 1.10 -6.57 18.79
N ALA A 183 0.55 -5.82 17.84
CA ALA A 183 0.94 -4.43 17.64
C ALA A 183 0.67 -3.58 18.89
N LYS A 184 -0.45 -3.80 19.60
CA LYS A 184 -0.72 -3.14 20.89
C LYS A 184 0.25 -3.59 21.97
N GLU A 185 0.43 -4.90 22.14
CA GLU A 185 1.28 -5.50 23.19
C GLU A 185 2.74 -5.04 23.07
N TYR A 186 3.26 -5.05 21.84
CA TYR A 186 4.65 -4.72 21.54
C TYR A 186 4.82 -3.30 21.01
N ARG A 187 3.80 -2.44 21.07
CA ARG A 187 3.85 -1.04 20.60
C ARG A 187 4.43 -0.91 19.18
N CYS A 188 3.97 -1.76 18.27
CA CYS A 188 4.28 -1.71 16.85
C CYS A 188 3.18 -0.94 16.10
N HIS A 189 3.46 -0.55 14.85
CA HIS A 189 2.41 -0.06 13.96
C HIS A 189 1.56 -1.25 13.46
N PHE A 190 0.30 -0.98 13.13
CA PHE A 190 -0.60 -1.94 12.53
C PHE A 190 -1.30 -1.33 11.31
N VAL A 191 -1.41 -2.10 10.23
CA VAL A 191 -2.19 -1.73 9.04
C VAL A 191 -3.12 -2.88 8.67
N ASP A 192 -4.40 -2.56 8.54
CA ASP A 192 -5.39 -3.48 7.98
C ASP A 192 -5.34 -3.43 6.46
N LEU A 193 -5.05 -4.59 5.84
CA LEU A 193 -5.06 -4.79 4.40
C LEU A 193 -6.27 -5.60 3.93
N ASN A 194 -6.96 -6.31 4.83
CA ASN A 194 -8.11 -7.15 4.47
C ASN A 194 -9.32 -6.27 4.10
N THR A 195 -9.71 -5.39 5.01
CA THR A 195 -10.89 -4.53 4.83
C THR A 195 -10.83 -3.69 3.55
N PRO A 196 -9.75 -2.93 3.24
CA PRO A 196 -9.72 -2.10 2.05
C PRO A 196 -9.78 -2.92 0.75
N LEU A 197 -9.10 -4.07 0.67
CA LEU A 197 -9.19 -4.96 -0.48
C LEU A 197 -10.61 -5.51 -0.67
N ARG A 198 -11.21 -6.03 0.41
CA ARG A 198 -12.59 -6.55 0.39
C ARG A 198 -13.58 -5.49 -0.07
N GLN A 199 -13.48 -4.28 0.48
CA GLN A 199 -14.35 -3.16 0.12
C GLN A 199 -14.15 -2.71 -1.32
N ALA A 200 -12.92 -2.68 -1.82
CA ALA A 200 -12.63 -2.30 -3.20
C ALA A 200 -13.17 -3.35 -4.19
N THR A 201 -12.93 -4.64 -3.95
CA THR A 201 -13.51 -5.72 -4.75
C THR A 201 -15.04 -5.68 -4.75
N ALA A 202 -15.67 -5.48 -3.58
CA ALA A 202 -17.12 -5.40 -3.49
C ALA A 202 -17.73 -4.19 -4.24
N ARG A 203 -16.97 -3.10 -4.41
CA ARG A 203 -17.42 -1.94 -5.20
C ARG A 203 -17.30 -2.20 -6.70
N LEU A 204 -16.19 -2.78 -7.16
CA LEU A 204 -16.03 -3.20 -8.56
C LEU A 204 -17.16 -4.15 -8.98
N ARG A 205 -17.55 -5.05 -8.07
CA ARG A 205 -18.67 -5.99 -8.28
C ARG A 205 -20.05 -5.36 -8.47
N ARG A 206 -20.23 -4.08 -8.12
CA ARG A 206 -21.48 -3.37 -8.41
C ARG A 206 -21.62 -3.05 -9.90
N GLN A 207 -20.51 -2.98 -10.62
CA GLN A 207 -20.47 -2.69 -12.06
C GLN A 207 -20.32 -3.98 -12.88
N ASP A 208 -19.45 -4.89 -12.44
CA ASP A 208 -19.25 -6.20 -13.05
C ASP A 208 -19.14 -7.26 -11.95
N GLU A 209 -20.17 -8.10 -11.82
CA GLU A 209 -20.26 -9.16 -10.80
C GLU A 209 -19.03 -10.07 -10.74
N LYS A 210 -18.34 -10.26 -11.87
CA LYS A 210 -17.15 -11.13 -11.95
C LYS A 210 -15.85 -10.40 -11.65
N ALA A 211 -15.87 -9.08 -11.53
CA ALA A 211 -14.66 -8.30 -11.26
C ALA A 211 -14.03 -8.71 -9.91
N THR A 212 -12.71 -8.72 -9.88
CA THR A 212 -11.92 -9.02 -8.69
C THR A 212 -10.57 -8.33 -8.74
N LEU A 213 -10.03 -8.03 -7.56
CA LEU A 213 -8.65 -7.60 -7.38
C LEU A 213 -7.71 -8.78 -7.05
N VAL A 214 -8.25 -9.99 -6.86
CA VAL A 214 -7.57 -11.18 -6.34
C VAL A 214 -7.94 -12.39 -7.20
N PRO A 215 -7.43 -12.47 -8.44
CA PRO A 215 -7.93 -13.37 -9.49
C PRO A 215 -7.82 -14.86 -9.20
N ASP A 216 -6.94 -15.29 -8.29
CA ASP A 216 -6.79 -16.68 -7.86
C ASP A 216 -7.26 -16.92 -6.43
N ALA A 217 -8.14 -16.04 -5.93
CA ALA A 217 -8.63 -15.96 -4.55
C ALA A 217 -7.58 -15.57 -3.49
N VAL A 218 -6.29 -15.64 -3.79
CA VAL A 218 -5.19 -15.49 -2.81
C VAL A 218 -4.34 -14.25 -3.05
N HIS A 219 -3.87 -14.05 -4.28
CA HIS A 219 -2.83 -13.08 -4.62
C HIS A 219 -3.46 -11.84 -5.26
N PRO A 220 -3.39 -10.66 -4.60
CA PRO A 220 -3.82 -9.42 -5.21
C PRO A 220 -3.01 -9.13 -6.47
N ALA A 221 -3.71 -8.84 -7.58
CA ALA A 221 -3.12 -8.36 -8.81
C ALA A 221 -2.57 -6.93 -8.63
N GLU A 222 -2.06 -6.31 -9.69
CA GLU A 222 -1.46 -4.97 -9.62
C GLU A 222 -2.39 -3.93 -8.99
N ALA A 223 -3.64 -3.87 -9.43
CA ALA A 223 -4.68 -3.01 -8.86
C ALA A 223 -4.91 -3.27 -7.35
N GLY A 224 -4.94 -4.54 -6.93
CA GLY A 224 -5.03 -4.91 -5.52
C GLY A 224 -3.80 -4.47 -4.72
N GLY A 225 -2.61 -4.60 -5.30
CA GLY A 225 -1.36 -4.09 -4.73
C GLY A 225 -1.37 -2.58 -4.48
N MET A 226 -2.03 -1.81 -5.35
CA MET A 226 -2.23 -0.36 -5.15
C MET A 226 -3.14 -0.08 -3.96
N VAL A 227 -4.24 -0.81 -3.81
CA VAL A 227 -5.14 -0.69 -2.64
C VAL A 227 -4.39 -0.96 -1.34
N MET A 228 -3.53 -1.99 -1.33
CA MET A 228 -2.68 -2.31 -0.18
C MET A 228 -1.67 -1.20 0.12
N ALA A 229 -0.94 -0.71 -0.89
CA ALA A 229 0.02 0.37 -0.74
C ALA A 229 -0.64 1.65 -0.22
N HIS A 230 -1.81 1.98 -0.74
CA HIS A 230 -2.63 3.10 -0.26
C HIS A 230 -2.98 2.95 1.23
N ALA A 231 -3.46 1.78 1.65
CA ALA A 231 -3.80 1.51 3.04
C ALA A 231 -2.58 1.65 3.95
N MET A 232 -1.41 1.15 3.52
CA MET A 232 -0.15 1.34 4.23
C MET A 232 0.21 2.80 4.36
N LEU A 233 0.23 3.55 3.27
CA LEU A 233 0.68 4.94 3.28
C LEU A 233 -0.25 5.84 4.11
N THR A 234 -1.56 5.66 3.99
CA THR A 234 -2.54 6.45 4.76
C THR A 234 -2.59 6.09 6.24
N SER A 235 -2.29 4.85 6.59
CA SER A 235 -2.22 4.42 8.00
C SER A 235 -0.90 4.81 8.66
N LEU A 236 0.20 4.84 7.89
CA LEU A 236 1.54 5.06 8.42
C LEU A 236 2.00 6.51 8.34
N LEU A 237 1.48 7.33 7.43
CA LEU A 237 1.95 8.69 7.22
C LEU A 237 0.89 9.72 7.62
N ASP A 238 1.32 10.78 8.32
CA ASP A 238 0.45 11.92 8.69
C ASP A 238 0.26 12.94 7.55
N THR A 239 0.79 12.63 6.37
CA THR A 239 0.77 13.59 5.26
C THR A 239 -0.59 13.54 4.58
N PRO A 240 -1.35 14.64 4.46
CA PRO A 240 -2.44 14.69 3.49
C PRO A 240 -1.81 14.58 2.11
N LEU A 241 -2.05 13.45 1.44
CA LEU A 241 -1.35 13.06 0.21
C LEU A 241 -1.86 13.77 -1.06
N ARG A 242 -2.43 14.97 -0.87
CA ARG A 242 -2.70 15.92 -1.94
C ARG A 242 -1.50 16.87 -2.05
N ARG A 243 -0.59 16.60 -2.98
CA ARG A 243 0.28 17.66 -3.51
C ARG A 243 -0.33 18.15 -4.82
N PRO A 244 -1.25 19.14 -4.81
CA PRO A 244 -1.73 19.73 -6.04
C PRO A 244 -0.54 20.27 -6.84
N LEU A 245 -0.55 20.06 -8.16
CA LEU A 245 0.40 20.73 -9.02
C LEU A 245 0.05 22.22 -9.04
N LYS A 246 0.71 22.99 -8.19
CA LYS A 246 0.54 24.45 -8.17
C LYS A 246 1.29 25.04 -9.35
N LEU A 247 0.54 25.54 -10.32
CA LEU A 247 1.08 26.42 -11.34
C LEU A 247 1.33 27.80 -10.73
N GLN A 248 2.60 28.13 -10.51
CA GLN A 248 3.01 29.52 -10.30
C GLN A 248 3.38 30.12 -11.65
N ALA A 249 2.42 30.79 -12.30
CA ALA A 249 2.73 31.64 -13.43
C ALA A 249 3.54 32.85 -12.94
N SER A 250 4.82 32.94 -13.28
CA SER A 250 5.62 34.14 -13.06
C SER A 250 5.32 35.15 -14.18
N GLY A 251 4.16 35.79 -14.11
CA GLY A 251 3.75 36.80 -15.08
C GLY A 251 2.56 37.60 -14.55
N LYS A 252 2.60 38.92 -14.71
CA LYS A 252 1.45 39.79 -14.39
C LYS A 252 0.24 39.27 -15.18
N SER A 253 -0.87 39.00 -14.49
CA SER A 253 -2.25 38.89 -15.02
C SER A 253 -2.32 39.04 -16.55
N ALA A 254 -2.27 37.93 -17.30
CA ALA A 254 -2.10 37.96 -18.75
C ALA A 254 -3.28 37.31 -19.48
N SER A 255 -3.90 38.10 -20.33
CA SER A 255 -4.45 37.67 -21.62
C SER A 255 -3.42 36.78 -22.35
N SER A 256 -3.64 35.47 -22.33
CA SER A 256 -2.78 34.41 -22.93
C SER A 256 -1.28 34.41 -22.52
N GLY A 257 -0.64 33.24 -22.53
CA GLY A 257 0.77 33.13 -22.12
C GLY A 257 1.40 31.74 -22.25
N GLN A 258 2.74 31.69 -22.15
CA GLN A 258 3.55 30.46 -22.20
C GLN A 258 4.59 30.44 -21.07
N GLY A 259 4.97 29.25 -20.60
CA GLY A 259 6.03 29.08 -19.60
C GLY A 259 6.41 27.61 -19.39
N THR A 260 7.10 27.30 -18.29
CA THR A 260 7.51 25.93 -17.93
C THR A 260 7.28 25.65 -16.45
N PHE A 261 6.87 24.42 -16.11
CA PHE A 261 6.79 23.94 -14.73
C PHE A 261 7.70 22.73 -14.50
N LYS A 262 8.10 22.53 -13.24
CA LYS A 262 8.81 21.32 -12.79
C LYS A 262 7.82 20.37 -12.13
N LEU A 263 7.47 19.30 -12.82
CA LEU A 263 6.75 18.15 -12.29
C LEU A 263 7.74 17.19 -11.62
N ARG A 264 7.46 16.68 -10.42
CA ARG A 264 8.19 15.53 -9.87
C ARG A 264 7.41 14.25 -10.23
N ALA A 265 8.15 13.18 -10.53
CA ALA A 265 7.70 12.08 -11.37
C ALA A 265 6.46 11.31 -10.89
N ILE A 266 5.87 10.61 -11.86
CA ILE A 266 4.73 9.69 -11.75
C ILE A 266 5.26 8.29 -11.45
N SER A 267 4.74 7.64 -10.43
CA SER A 267 4.90 6.19 -10.31
C SER A 267 3.92 5.52 -11.29
N PRO A 268 4.38 4.62 -12.17
CA PRO A 268 3.52 3.90 -13.13
C PRO A 268 2.51 2.96 -12.49
N ALA A 269 2.76 2.50 -11.26
CA ALA A 269 1.75 1.83 -10.42
C ALA A 269 0.54 2.73 -10.06
N TRP A 270 0.41 3.90 -10.69
CA TRP A 270 -0.67 4.86 -10.57
C TRP A 270 -1.03 5.44 -11.94
N ASP A 271 -0.80 4.69 -13.03
CA ASP A 271 -1.22 5.12 -14.36
C ASP A 271 -2.73 5.41 -14.43
N THR A 272 -3.13 6.21 -15.42
CA THR A 272 -4.50 6.71 -15.52
C THR A 272 -5.50 5.60 -15.77
N GLU A 273 -5.13 4.50 -16.44
CA GLU A 273 -6.04 3.40 -16.76
C GLU A 273 -6.33 2.57 -15.51
N THR A 274 -5.30 2.13 -14.80
CA THR A 274 -5.41 1.38 -13.55
C THR A 274 -5.98 2.27 -12.43
N CYS A 275 -5.55 3.53 -12.33
CA CYS A 275 -6.18 4.49 -11.42
C CYS A 275 -7.61 4.79 -11.80
N SER A 276 -8.01 4.91 -13.08
CA SER A 276 -9.40 5.24 -13.44
C SER A 276 -10.36 4.09 -13.12
N VAL A 277 -9.93 2.84 -13.34
CA VAL A 277 -10.67 1.63 -12.93
C VAL A 277 -10.84 1.57 -11.40
N ILE A 278 -9.86 2.02 -10.63
CA ILE A 278 -9.90 2.03 -9.16
C ILE A 278 -10.59 3.31 -8.64
N ALA A 279 -10.47 4.45 -9.32
CA ALA A 279 -10.85 5.78 -8.84
C ALA A 279 -12.26 6.21 -9.16
N ALA A 280 -12.90 5.62 -10.18
CA ALA A 280 -14.29 5.90 -10.48
C ALA A 280 -15.22 5.57 -9.29
N ASP A 281 -14.80 4.68 -8.37
CA ASP A 281 -15.62 4.18 -7.26
C ASP A 281 -14.95 4.19 -5.88
N LEU A 282 -13.69 4.64 -5.78
CA LEU A 282 -12.95 4.72 -4.52
C LEU A 282 -12.55 6.17 -4.21
N ASP A 283 -13.26 6.80 -3.26
CA ASP A 283 -12.97 8.14 -2.70
C ASP A 283 -11.50 8.40 -2.35
N TRP A 284 -10.73 7.35 -2.10
CA TRP A 284 -9.32 7.46 -1.74
C TRP A 284 -8.38 7.59 -2.94
N ALA A 285 -8.75 7.04 -4.09
CA ALA A 285 -7.96 7.20 -5.30
C ALA A 285 -8.01 8.67 -5.77
N ASP A 286 -9.10 9.40 -5.56
CA ASP A 286 -9.12 10.87 -5.75
C ASP A 286 -8.21 11.63 -4.76
N ARG A 287 -7.84 11.04 -3.62
CA ARG A 287 -6.84 11.63 -2.69
C ARG A 287 -5.39 11.35 -3.12
N TRP A 288 -5.18 10.40 -4.03
CA TRP A 288 -3.88 9.90 -4.45
C TRP A 288 -3.60 9.99 -5.94
N ASN A 289 -4.61 10.27 -6.77
CA ASN A 289 -4.48 10.59 -8.17
C ASN A 289 -3.85 12.00 -8.25
N PRO A 290 -2.55 12.12 -8.55
CA PRO A 290 -1.81 13.33 -8.18
C PRO A 290 -2.03 14.55 -9.08
N TYR A 291 -2.84 14.46 -10.14
CA TYR A 291 -2.77 15.46 -11.21
C TYR A 291 -3.98 16.39 -11.23
N TYR A 292 -4.17 17.09 -10.12
CA TYR A 292 -4.97 18.30 -10.11
C TYR A 292 -4.07 19.48 -10.41
N LEU A 293 -4.32 20.12 -11.54
CA LEU A 293 -3.75 21.42 -11.83
C LEU A 293 -4.58 22.46 -11.09
N GLN A 294 -3.98 23.16 -10.16
CA GLN A 294 -4.67 24.29 -9.55
C GLN A 294 -4.62 25.46 -10.54
N THR A 295 -5.76 25.72 -11.19
CA THR A 295 -5.93 26.77 -12.21
C THR A 295 -6.46 28.07 -11.63
N SER A 296 -6.46 28.25 -10.31
CA SER A 296 -6.97 29.45 -9.63
C SER A 296 -6.30 30.76 -10.04
N PHE A 297 -5.16 30.69 -10.74
CA PHE A 297 -4.48 31.86 -11.33
C PHE A 297 -5.09 32.29 -12.68
N LEU A 298 -5.82 31.40 -13.35
CA LEU A 298 -6.64 31.71 -14.52
C LEU A 298 -7.87 32.47 -13.99
N GLY A 299 -8.13 33.67 -14.51
CA GLY A 299 -9.33 34.43 -14.15
C GLY A 299 -10.62 33.68 -14.53
N ARG A 300 -11.80 34.21 -14.17
CA ARG A 300 -13.08 33.61 -14.58
C ARG A 300 -13.24 33.57 -16.11
N GLY A 301 -13.88 32.51 -16.60
CA GLY A 301 -14.17 32.27 -18.03
C GLY A 301 -13.47 31.02 -18.54
N PRO A 302 -13.86 30.50 -19.72
CA PRO A 302 -13.24 29.33 -20.32
C PRO A 302 -11.80 29.61 -20.78
N TRP A 303 -10.90 28.73 -20.35
CA TRP A 303 -9.51 28.71 -20.77
C TRP A 303 -9.19 27.42 -21.49
N LYS A 304 -8.37 27.51 -22.53
CA LYS A 304 -7.71 26.38 -23.15
C LYS A 304 -6.29 26.28 -22.60
N VAL A 305 -5.94 25.12 -22.05
CA VAL A 305 -4.67 24.89 -21.37
C VAL A 305 -3.95 23.71 -22.01
N TRP A 306 -2.75 23.96 -22.53
CA TRP A 306 -1.84 22.94 -23.06
C TRP A 306 -0.75 22.64 -22.05
N LEU A 307 -0.46 21.36 -21.85
CA LEU A 307 0.65 20.87 -21.04
C LEU A 307 1.56 20.00 -21.92
N GLY A 308 2.77 20.46 -22.18
CA GLY A 308 3.72 19.76 -23.04
C GLY A 308 3.21 19.63 -24.46
N ASP A 309 3.18 18.38 -24.91
CA ASP A 309 2.66 17.90 -26.19
C ASP A 309 1.24 17.31 -26.09
N ALA A 310 0.59 17.43 -24.92
CA ALA A 310 -0.77 16.93 -24.72
C ALA A 310 -1.82 17.75 -25.50
N GLU A 311 -2.93 17.09 -25.83
CA GLU A 311 -4.14 17.77 -26.26
C GLU A 311 -4.61 18.78 -25.19
N PRO A 312 -5.07 19.97 -25.60
CA PRO A 312 -5.47 21.02 -24.69
C PRO A 312 -6.77 20.68 -23.95
N VAL A 313 -6.81 21.01 -22.66
CA VAL A 313 -8.00 20.88 -21.82
C VAL A 313 -8.71 22.23 -21.72
N VAL A 314 -10.04 22.21 -21.84
CA VAL A 314 -10.88 23.38 -21.59
C VAL A 314 -11.25 23.43 -20.10
N VAL A 315 -10.98 24.57 -19.46
CA VAL A 315 -11.24 24.84 -18.05
C VAL A 315 -12.31 25.93 -17.97
N GLU A 316 -13.53 25.56 -17.62
CA GLU A 316 -14.67 26.48 -17.55
C GLU A 316 -14.70 27.31 -16.26
N GLU A 317 -14.33 26.71 -15.11
CA GLU A 317 -14.21 27.41 -13.83
C GLU A 317 -12.84 27.15 -13.17
N PRO A 318 -12.09 28.19 -12.76
CA PRO A 318 -10.73 28.06 -12.24
C PRO A 318 -10.70 27.63 -10.76
N HIS A 319 -10.81 26.33 -10.51
CA HIS A 319 -10.75 25.75 -9.16
C HIS A 319 -9.78 24.56 -9.09
N GLU A 320 -10.19 23.40 -9.57
CA GLU A 320 -9.36 22.20 -9.77
C GLU A 320 -9.87 21.51 -11.03
N SER A 321 -9.03 21.39 -12.06
CA SER A 321 -9.39 20.64 -13.27
C SER A 321 -8.49 19.42 -13.39
N LYS A 322 -9.09 18.29 -13.78
CA LYS A 322 -8.35 17.06 -14.14
C LYS A 322 -7.72 17.28 -15.51
N PHE A 323 -6.43 16.99 -15.64
CA PHE A 323 -5.70 17.15 -16.89
C PHE A 323 -5.23 15.81 -17.46
N ILE A 324 -5.19 15.72 -18.79
CA ILE A 324 -4.52 14.63 -19.51
C ILE A 324 -3.01 14.87 -19.41
N LEU A 325 -2.26 13.81 -19.09
CA LEU A 325 -0.80 13.88 -18.94
C LEU A 325 -0.11 14.00 -20.32
N PRO A 326 0.93 14.86 -20.46
CA PRO A 326 1.80 14.89 -21.63
C PRO A 326 2.42 13.52 -21.97
N ALA A 327 2.67 13.24 -23.25
CA ALA A 327 3.20 11.95 -23.70
C ALA A 327 4.60 11.68 -23.12
N SER A 328 5.41 12.74 -22.95
CA SER A 328 6.70 12.67 -22.26
C SER A 328 6.62 12.20 -20.78
N LEU A 329 5.52 12.49 -20.08
CA LEU A 329 5.28 11.93 -18.73
C LEU A 329 4.91 10.45 -18.79
N VAL A 330 4.12 10.06 -19.79
CA VAL A 330 3.75 8.66 -20.03
C VAL A 330 4.99 7.83 -20.35
N GLU A 331 5.89 8.33 -21.19
CA GLU A 331 7.14 7.64 -21.53
C GLU A 331 8.02 7.39 -20.29
N ARG A 332 8.18 8.40 -19.43
CA ARG A 332 8.94 8.23 -18.17
C ARG A 332 8.28 7.21 -17.24
N ALA A 333 6.96 7.24 -17.13
CA ALA A 333 6.23 6.24 -16.34
C ALA A 333 6.50 4.83 -16.90
N THR A 334 6.46 4.64 -18.22
CA THR A 334 6.80 3.37 -18.88
C THR A 334 8.24 2.92 -18.60
N GLN A 335 9.22 3.83 -18.64
CA GLN A 335 10.61 3.52 -18.31
C GLN A 335 10.75 3.06 -16.84
N VAL A 336 10.11 3.78 -15.92
CA VAL A 336 10.08 3.38 -14.50
C VAL A 336 9.41 2.02 -14.34
N GLN A 337 8.32 1.74 -15.05
CA GLN A 337 7.58 0.48 -14.94
C GLN A 337 8.46 -0.68 -15.41
N ALA A 338 9.14 -0.50 -16.54
CA ALA A 338 10.08 -1.49 -17.06
C ALA A 338 11.16 -1.84 -16.02
N LEU A 339 11.72 -0.83 -15.32
CA LEU A 339 12.70 -1.06 -14.26
C LEU A 339 12.09 -1.71 -13.01
N VAL A 340 10.90 -1.28 -12.60
CA VAL A 340 10.15 -1.85 -11.47
C VAL A 340 9.85 -3.32 -11.72
N ASP A 341 9.40 -3.68 -12.93
CA ASP A 341 9.13 -5.04 -13.36
C ASP A 341 10.39 -5.87 -13.46
N ARG A 342 11.45 -5.31 -14.04
CA ARG A 342 12.76 -5.97 -14.11
C ARG A 342 13.24 -6.29 -12.70
N ARG A 343 13.13 -5.33 -11.78
CA ARG A 343 13.47 -5.50 -10.36
C ARG A 343 12.58 -6.55 -9.69
N ARG A 344 11.25 -6.50 -9.86
CA ARG A 344 10.30 -7.48 -9.32
C ARG A 344 10.68 -8.91 -9.72
N ARG A 345 11.08 -9.10 -10.98
CA ARG A 345 11.62 -10.38 -11.49
C ARG A 345 12.99 -10.73 -10.90
N MET A 346 13.88 -9.74 -10.72
CA MET A 346 15.25 -9.95 -10.25
C MET A 346 15.39 -10.22 -8.76
N VAL A 347 14.40 -9.91 -7.92
CA VAL A 347 14.59 -10.07 -6.46
C VAL A 347 14.90 -11.54 -6.09
N TRP A 348 14.51 -12.53 -6.90
CA TRP A 348 14.52 -13.92 -6.41
C TRP A 348 15.00 -15.03 -7.32
N THR A 349 15.09 -14.88 -8.65
CA THR A 349 15.46 -16.01 -9.53
C THR A 349 16.92 -16.44 -9.37
N ASP A 350 17.87 -15.50 -9.23
CA ASP A 350 19.30 -15.86 -9.30
C ASP A 350 19.84 -16.54 -8.02
N ILE A 351 19.31 -16.23 -6.83
CA ILE A 351 19.79 -16.82 -5.57
C ILE A 351 18.88 -17.93 -5.07
N ARG A 352 17.55 -17.73 -5.06
CA ARG A 352 16.66 -18.74 -4.48
C ARG A 352 16.51 -19.95 -5.38
N ASP A 353 16.61 -19.81 -6.70
CA ASP A 353 16.65 -21.01 -7.54
C ASP A 353 17.86 -21.88 -7.16
N GLU A 354 18.99 -21.31 -6.74
CA GLU A 354 20.09 -22.11 -6.18
C GLU A 354 19.67 -22.79 -4.86
N VAL A 355 19.02 -22.07 -3.94
CA VAL A 355 18.49 -22.62 -2.67
C VAL A 355 17.50 -23.77 -2.89
N TRP A 356 16.62 -23.62 -3.86
CA TRP A 356 15.57 -24.59 -4.17
C TRP A 356 16.08 -25.75 -5.04
N LYS A 357 17.14 -25.53 -5.83
CA LYS A 357 17.88 -26.58 -6.56
C LYS A 357 18.76 -27.44 -5.64
N ILE A 358 19.15 -26.95 -4.45
CA ILE A 358 19.83 -27.77 -3.44
C ILE A 358 18.84 -28.81 -2.91
N LYS A 359 18.81 -29.96 -3.60
CA LYS A 359 18.12 -31.16 -3.12
C LYS A 359 18.87 -31.65 -1.89
N GLY A 360 18.13 -31.85 -0.79
CA GLY A 360 18.63 -32.66 0.32
C GLY A 360 18.89 -34.09 -0.16
N ASP A 361 19.65 -34.83 0.63
CA ASP A 361 19.96 -36.26 0.52
C ASP A 361 18.74 -37.20 0.63
N GLY A 362 17.55 -36.74 0.25
CA GLY A 362 16.28 -37.45 0.40
C GLY A 362 15.46 -37.04 1.63
N THR A 363 16.03 -36.23 2.54
CA THR A 363 15.29 -35.62 3.66
C THR A 363 14.97 -34.15 3.37
N PRO A 364 13.76 -33.62 3.67
CA PRO A 364 13.48 -32.19 3.48
C PRO A 364 14.32 -31.38 4.47
N ALA A 365 15.46 -30.86 4.01
CA ALA A 365 16.21 -29.88 4.78
C ALA A 365 15.27 -28.70 5.11
N SER A 366 15.21 -28.33 6.40
CA SER A 366 14.52 -27.14 6.90
C SER A 366 14.97 -25.92 6.09
N ARG A 367 14.17 -24.84 6.04
CA ARG A 367 14.59 -23.65 5.29
C ARG A 367 15.92 -23.15 5.85
N LYS A 368 16.05 -23.08 7.18
CA LYS A 368 17.31 -22.72 7.84
C LYS A 368 18.53 -23.49 7.31
N GLU A 369 18.43 -24.81 7.14
CA GLU A 369 19.52 -25.64 6.61
C GLU A 369 19.82 -25.38 5.13
N ARG A 370 18.81 -25.07 4.32
CA ARG A 370 19.03 -24.69 2.91
C ARG A 370 19.72 -23.34 2.82
N TYR A 371 19.34 -22.37 3.66
CA TYR A 371 19.99 -21.06 3.71
C TYR A 371 21.45 -21.13 4.17
N ALA A 372 21.77 -22.04 5.10
CA ALA A 372 23.15 -22.27 5.55
C ALA A 372 24.09 -22.76 4.42
N LYS A 373 23.53 -23.35 3.35
CA LYS A 373 24.29 -23.83 2.19
C LYS A 373 24.53 -22.74 1.13
N ILE A 374 23.90 -21.57 1.26
CA ILE A 374 24.11 -20.47 0.31
C ILE A 374 25.48 -19.85 0.55
N HIS A 375 26.28 -19.74 -0.50
CA HIS A 375 27.54 -19.01 -0.39
C HIS A 375 27.25 -17.52 -0.08
N PRO A 376 27.83 -16.93 0.99
CA PRO A 376 27.55 -15.55 1.38
C PRO A 376 27.76 -14.50 0.28
N GLN A 377 28.65 -14.78 -0.69
CA GLN A 377 28.89 -13.90 -1.83
C GLN A 377 27.70 -13.85 -2.80
N ASN A 378 26.92 -14.92 -2.95
CA ASN A 378 25.75 -14.94 -3.83
C ASN A 378 24.69 -13.98 -3.27
N LEU A 379 24.43 -14.04 -1.96
CA LEU A 379 23.56 -13.10 -1.24
C LEU A 379 24.02 -11.65 -1.42
N LYS A 380 25.31 -11.41 -1.28
CA LYS A 380 25.91 -10.09 -1.51
C LYS A 380 25.78 -9.61 -2.96
N LEU A 381 25.85 -10.51 -3.95
CA LEU A 381 25.74 -10.14 -5.36
C LEU A 381 24.33 -9.70 -5.74
N ALA A 382 23.27 -10.45 -5.38
CA ALA A 382 21.93 -9.96 -5.68
C ALA A 382 21.58 -8.72 -4.86
N TRP A 383 22.13 -8.58 -3.66
CA TRP A 383 22.02 -7.33 -2.91
C TRP A 383 22.52 -6.14 -3.72
N VAL A 384 23.73 -6.24 -4.28
CA VAL A 384 24.30 -5.17 -5.11
C VAL A 384 23.42 -4.88 -6.34
N LYS A 385 22.90 -5.92 -7.01
CA LYS A 385 21.99 -5.76 -8.15
C LYS A 385 20.70 -5.02 -7.75
N ILE A 386 20.03 -5.45 -6.68
CA ILE A 386 18.78 -4.84 -6.19
C ILE A 386 19.00 -3.39 -5.77
N VAL A 387 20.09 -3.11 -5.04
CA VAL A 387 20.43 -1.73 -4.64
C VAL A 387 20.70 -0.85 -5.85
N ALA A 388 21.42 -1.34 -6.87
CA ALA A 388 21.68 -0.59 -8.09
C ALA A 388 20.39 -0.22 -8.83
N LEU A 389 19.45 -1.15 -8.98
CA LEU A 389 18.16 -0.89 -9.62
C LEU A 389 17.28 0.03 -8.79
N ASN A 390 17.27 -0.15 -7.47
CA ASN A 390 16.56 0.74 -6.58
C ASN A 390 17.10 2.17 -6.71
N HIS A 391 18.42 2.33 -6.85
CA HIS A 391 19.05 3.62 -7.09
C HIS A 391 18.66 4.21 -8.46
N GLU A 392 18.63 3.39 -9.52
CA GLU A 392 18.21 3.82 -10.86
C GLU A 392 16.75 4.29 -10.87
N ILE A 393 15.83 3.50 -10.30
CA ILE A 393 14.40 3.85 -10.21
C ILE A 393 14.21 5.11 -9.36
N SER A 394 14.80 5.16 -8.16
CA SER A 394 14.65 6.32 -7.28
C SER A 394 15.23 7.60 -7.90
N THR A 395 16.32 7.49 -8.66
CA THR A 395 16.91 8.63 -9.39
C THR A 395 15.97 9.12 -10.48
N LEU A 396 15.40 8.23 -11.29
CA LEU A 396 14.42 8.59 -12.32
C LEU A 396 13.16 9.22 -11.72
N LEU A 397 12.67 8.69 -10.60
CA LEU A 397 11.52 9.24 -9.88
C LEU A 397 11.81 10.60 -9.22
N ALA A 398 13.05 10.81 -8.75
CA ALA A 398 13.48 12.06 -8.13
C ALA A 398 13.76 13.18 -9.15
N GLN A 399 14.10 12.83 -10.40
CA GLN A 399 14.37 13.82 -11.44
C GLN A 399 13.10 14.61 -11.79
N PRO A 400 13.09 15.95 -11.66
CA PRO A 400 11.95 16.75 -12.09
C PRO A 400 11.83 16.69 -13.62
N LEU A 401 10.63 16.45 -14.13
CA LEU A 401 10.28 16.60 -15.53
C LEU A 401 9.86 18.05 -15.77
N VAL A 402 10.53 18.73 -16.70
CA VAL A 402 10.17 20.10 -17.08
C VAL A 402 9.10 20.01 -18.16
N VAL A 403 7.87 20.40 -17.84
CA VAL A 403 6.75 20.42 -18.80
C VAL A 403 6.49 21.86 -19.21
N PRO A 404 6.62 22.22 -20.50
CA PRO A 404 6.18 23.52 -20.98
C PRO A 404 4.66 23.60 -20.90
N TYR A 405 4.10 24.79 -20.75
CA TYR A 405 2.65 24.99 -20.79
C TYR A 405 2.30 26.20 -21.63
N ARG A 406 1.07 26.20 -22.15
CA ARG A 406 0.45 27.34 -22.81
C ARG A 406 -0.97 27.49 -22.27
N VAL A 407 -1.43 28.72 -22.12
CA VAL A 407 -2.84 29.01 -21.81
C VAL A 407 -3.36 30.08 -22.76
N GLU A 408 -4.62 29.92 -23.15
CA GLU A 408 -5.33 30.80 -24.06
C GLU A 408 -6.75 30.97 -23.53
N ARG A 409 -7.25 32.19 -23.53
CA ARG A 409 -8.65 32.44 -23.16
C ARG A 409 -9.51 32.21 -24.39
N LEU A 410 -10.64 31.54 -24.23
CA LEU A 410 -11.52 31.22 -25.36
C LEU A 410 -12.52 32.34 -25.70
N ASP A 411 -12.64 33.34 -24.83
CA ASP A 411 -13.57 34.48 -24.99
C ASP A 411 -12.93 35.71 -25.63
N ASP A 412 -11.61 35.68 -25.86
CA ASP A 412 -10.81 36.74 -26.52
C ASP A 412 -10.42 36.25 -27.92
#